data_AF-A0A7C0UT39-F1
#
_entry.id   AF-A0A7C0UT39-F1
#
_cell.length_a   1.000
_cell.length_b   1.000
_cell.length_c   1.000
_cell.angle_alpha   90.00
_cell.angle_beta   90.00
_cell.angle_gamma   90.00
#
_symmetry.space_group_name_H-M   'P 1'
#
loop_
_entity.id
_entity.type
_entity.pdbx_description
1 polymer ?
#
loop_
_entity_poly.entity_id
_entity_poly.type
_entity_poly.pdbx_seq_one_letter_code
_entity_poly.pdbx_strand_id
1 'polypeptide(L)'
;AEQLKEAGVQLGWTVRLVPFGPDTTSAVFALGFATRAALSFGGVKPGDFRKVLIYNKDRIFAFVLAFGEVTEEWYATAAGAINYGFPVIADTPIPQILPTGVCTYEHVVSNVPYEEIVSKAIEVRGLKVTVAEVPVPVAYGPAFEGERIRGADVYVECGGGKTIGVEWLSMREMDEIEDGKIVVHGPELDEVEEGTRLPLAIRVYVAGRNMQEDFEPILERQIHHFLNYAQGIMHLGQRDIVWLRVGKQAVGKGLKFEDFGKILHAKFHADFGAVLDKVEVHIYTTEEDAKKILDEARDVYQARDERIEGMTDEETEVYYSCTLCQSFAPTHVCVVTPERPGLCGAYSWLDCKASYEINPTGPNQPIHKQEVIDPVLGQWKGVNEFVRKASRGAIEKYNAYSIMEDPMTSCGCFECISAVLPLCNGIMIVDRDFKGDMTPCGMKFSTLAGFVGGGAITPGFMGHSKFGITSRKFILAEGGIKRIVWMPKRLKEEIKDRFNKRAEEIGIPDLLDRIADETVGVTEEEILPFLEEKKHPALEMEPIMK
;
A
#
# COMPACT_ATOMS: atom_id res chain seq x y z
N ALA A 1 -34.77 27.68 -3.12
CA ALA A 1 -35.61 27.07 -2.05
C ALA A 1 -36.94 26.58 -2.59
N GLU A 2 -37.66 27.40 -3.36
CA GLU A 2 -38.93 27.00 -3.99
C GLU A 2 -38.77 25.78 -4.91
N GLN A 3 -37.75 25.77 -5.78
CA GLN A 3 -37.42 24.61 -6.63
C GLN A 3 -37.22 23.31 -5.84
N LEU A 4 -36.56 23.35 -4.67
CA LEU A 4 -36.37 22.17 -3.81
C LEU A 4 -37.70 21.69 -3.22
N LYS A 5 -38.58 22.62 -2.85
CA LYS A 5 -39.92 22.30 -2.33
C LYS A 5 -40.81 21.69 -3.42
N GLU A 6 -40.75 22.22 -4.64
CA GLU A 6 -41.46 21.67 -5.80
C GLU A 6 -40.99 20.26 -6.15
N ALA A 7 -39.68 19.99 -5.99
CA ALA A 7 -39.09 18.66 -6.14
C ALA A 7 -39.36 17.71 -4.96
N GLY A 8 -40.14 18.12 -3.95
CA GLY A 8 -40.49 17.31 -2.79
C GLY A 8 -39.36 17.11 -1.78
N VAL A 9 -38.29 17.92 -1.84
CA VAL A 9 -37.17 17.84 -0.89
C VAL A 9 -37.57 18.45 0.46
N GLN A 10 -37.33 17.71 1.55
CA GLN A 10 -37.57 18.23 2.90
C GLN A 10 -36.59 19.37 3.22
N LEU A 11 -37.12 20.49 3.73
CA LEU A 11 -36.35 21.65 4.16
C LEU A 11 -36.46 21.83 5.69
N GLY A 12 -35.46 22.47 6.29
CA GLY A 12 -35.45 22.87 7.70
C GLY A 12 -34.23 22.40 8.48
N TRP A 13 -34.15 22.83 9.74
CA TRP A 13 -33.02 22.56 10.63
C TRP A 13 -32.80 21.08 10.93
N THR A 14 -33.87 20.28 10.95
CA THR A 14 -33.82 18.83 11.23
C THR A 14 -33.03 18.06 10.17
N VAL A 15 -33.08 18.51 8.92
CA VAL A 15 -32.38 17.93 7.78
C VAL A 15 -31.17 18.78 7.33
N ARG A 16 -30.82 19.82 8.11
CA ARG A 16 -29.69 20.73 7.85
C ARG A 16 -29.75 21.47 6.51
N LEU A 17 -30.95 21.63 5.93
CA LEU A 17 -31.17 22.33 4.66
C LEU A 17 -32.09 23.55 4.89
N VAL A 18 -31.49 24.68 5.26
CA VAL A 18 -32.21 25.84 5.84
C VAL A 18 -32.34 26.99 4.82
N PRO A 19 -33.56 27.34 4.38
CA PRO A 19 -33.77 28.54 3.57
C PRO A 19 -33.74 29.78 4.46
N PHE A 20 -32.86 30.75 4.16
CA PHE A 20 -32.77 32.00 4.90
C PHE A 20 -33.73 33.09 4.39
N GLY A 21 -34.10 33.05 3.12
CA GLY A 21 -35.05 33.98 2.50
C GLY A 21 -34.99 33.90 0.97
N PRO A 22 -35.93 34.55 0.26
CA PRO A 22 -35.96 34.59 -1.20
C PRO A 22 -34.96 35.58 -1.80
N ASP A 23 -34.59 36.64 -1.06
CA ASP A 23 -33.71 37.70 -1.52
C ASP A 23 -32.23 37.38 -1.27
N THR A 24 -31.35 37.84 -2.16
CA THR A 24 -29.89 37.67 -2.07
C THR A 24 -29.32 38.17 -0.74
N THR A 25 -29.86 39.27 -0.23
CA THR A 25 -29.46 39.83 1.08
C THR A 25 -29.63 38.84 2.23
N SER A 26 -30.52 37.85 2.12
CA SER A 26 -30.73 36.82 3.14
C SER A 26 -29.53 35.89 3.29
N ALA A 27 -28.64 35.81 2.30
CA ALA A 27 -27.39 35.05 2.39
C ALA A 27 -26.48 35.54 3.55
N VAL A 28 -26.63 36.80 3.97
CA VAL A 28 -25.90 37.37 5.12
C VAL A 28 -26.15 36.58 6.41
N PHE A 29 -27.31 35.93 6.56
CA PHE A 29 -27.62 35.14 7.74
C PHE A 29 -26.74 33.89 7.87
N ALA A 30 -26.29 33.30 6.74
CA ALA A 30 -25.33 32.21 6.73
C ALA A 30 -23.94 32.68 7.22
N LEU A 31 -23.47 33.84 6.72
CA LEU A 31 -22.21 34.45 7.18
C LEU A 31 -22.28 34.89 8.65
N GLY A 32 -23.43 35.40 9.09
CA GLY A 32 -23.69 35.71 10.50
C GLY A 32 -23.73 34.47 11.40
N PHE A 33 -24.14 33.31 10.88
CA PHE A 33 -24.01 32.03 11.59
C PHE A 33 -22.54 31.63 11.74
N ALA A 34 -21.75 31.73 10.67
CA ALA A 34 -20.30 31.45 10.69
C ALA A 34 -19.54 32.38 11.66
N THR A 35 -19.88 33.68 11.67
CA THR A 35 -19.38 34.65 12.66
C THR A 35 -19.68 34.21 14.09
N ARG A 36 -20.93 33.80 14.37
CA ARG A 36 -21.31 33.31 15.71
C ARG A 36 -20.55 32.05 16.09
N ALA A 37 -20.19 31.18 15.15
CA ALA A 37 -19.35 30.01 15.46
C ALA A 37 -17.95 30.41 15.96
N ALA A 38 -17.33 31.44 15.35
CA ALA A 38 -16.04 31.96 15.81
C ALA A 38 -16.12 32.59 17.22
N LEU A 39 -17.20 33.32 17.51
CA LEU A 39 -17.41 33.95 18.83
C LEU A 39 -17.71 32.90 19.92
N SER A 40 -18.61 31.96 19.63
CA SER A 40 -19.10 30.99 20.61
C SER A 40 -18.13 29.83 20.86
N PHE A 41 -17.55 29.26 19.79
CA PHE A 41 -16.69 28.07 19.89
C PHE A 41 -15.22 28.40 19.76
N GLY A 42 -14.87 29.38 18.92
CA GLY A 42 -13.49 29.87 18.77
C GLY A 42 -13.02 30.79 19.90
N GLY A 43 -13.94 31.25 20.77
CA GLY A 43 -13.62 32.17 21.87
C GLY A 43 -13.10 33.53 21.38
N VAL A 44 -13.35 33.89 20.13
CA VAL A 44 -12.90 35.17 19.56
C VAL A 44 -13.68 36.32 20.20
N LYS A 45 -12.99 37.38 20.62
CA LYS A 45 -13.63 38.53 21.26
C LYS A 45 -14.45 39.35 20.26
N PRO A 46 -15.64 39.84 20.62
CA PRO A 46 -16.38 40.79 19.79
C PRO A 46 -15.53 42.00 19.40
N GLY A 47 -15.55 42.37 18.13
CA GLY A 47 -14.74 43.47 17.55
C GLY A 47 -13.39 43.05 16.96
N ASP A 48 -12.88 41.84 17.26
CA ASP A 48 -11.64 41.31 16.65
C ASP A 48 -11.95 40.66 15.28
N PHE A 49 -12.31 41.49 14.30
CA PHE A 49 -12.79 41.02 12.99
C PHE A 49 -11.76 40.11 12.28
N ARG A 50 -10.45 40.42 12.41
CA ARG A 50 -9.40 39.66 11.74
C ARG A 50 -9.37 38.21 12.24
N LYS A 51 -9.47 37.98 13.54
CA LYS A 51 -9.54 36.61 14.09
C LYS A 51 -10.83 35.90 13.73
N VAL A 52 -11.95 36.62 13.61
CA VAL A 52 -13.20 36.03 13.10
C VAL A 52 -12.99 35.50 11.68
N LEU A 53 -12.40 36.30 10.78
CA LEU A 53 -12.17 35.87 9.39
C LEU A 53 -11.19 34.70 9.30
N ILE A 54 -10.06 34.74 10.03
CA ILE A 54 -9.09 33.63 10.07
C ILE A 54 -9.72 32.35 10.62
N TYR A 55 -10.49 32.44 11.71
CA TYR A 55 -11.19 31.28 12.26
C TYR A 55 -12.13 30.66 11.24
N ASN A 56 -12.89 31.47 10.50
CA ASN A 56 -13.82 30.97 9.49
C ASN A 56 -13.09 30.30 8.34
N LYS A 57 -12.01 30.92 7.83
CA LYS A 57 -11.15 30.32 6.81
C LYS A 57 -10.63 28.94 7.23
N ASP A 58 -10.15 28.82 8.46
CA ASP A 58 -9.44 27.62 8.90
C ASP A 58 -10.35 26.52 9.48
N ARG A 59 -11.55 26.88 9.98
CA ARG A 59 -12.40 25.96 10.76
C ARG A 59 -13.80 25.75 10.19
N ILE A 60 -14.33 26.67 9.38
CA ILE A 60 -15.69 26.59 8.85
C ILE A 60 -15.62 26.26 7.36
N PHE A 61 -15.84 24.98 7.02
CA PHE A 61 -15.79 24.50 5.65
C PHE A 61 -17.07 24.85 4.87
N ALA A 62 -17.25 26.13 4.56
CA ALA A 62 -18.35 26.64 3.76
C ALA A 62 -17.88 27.12 2.38
N PHE A 63 -18.76 27.03 1.38
CA PHE A 63 -18.59 27.55 0.03
C PHE A 63 -19.95 28.07 -0.50
N VAL A 64 -19.91 28.91 -1.52
CA VAL A 64 -21.11 29.45 -2.19
C VAL A 64 -21.29 28.76 -3.53
N LEU A 65 -22.49 28.24 -3.79
CA LEU A 65 -22.91 27.80 -5.12
C LEU A 65 -23.81 28.86 -5.72
N ALA A 66 -23.38 29.49 -6.81
CA ALA A 66 -24.17 30.45 -7.57
C ALA A 66 -24.75 29.74 -8.79
N PHE A 67 -26.08 29.66 -8.85
CA PHE A 67 -26.81 29.03 -9.96
C PHE A 67 -27.55 30.09 -10.77
N GLY A 68 -27.36 30.09 -12.09
CA GLY A 68 -28.01 30.98 -13.04
C GLY A 68 -27.32 32.34 -13.19
N GLU A 69 -28.10 33.33 -13.68
CA GLU A 69 -27.59 34.67 -13.97
C GLU A 69 -27.13 35.40 -12.69
N VAL A 70 -25.84 35.73 -12.63
CA VAL A 70 -25.22 36.40 -11.49
C VAL A 70 -25.31 37.91 -11.67
N THR A 71 -26.14 38.57 -10.85
CA THR A 71 -26.31 40.03 -10.86
C THR A 71 -25.20 40.74 -10.08
N GLU A 72 -25.07 42.06 -10.24
CA GLU A 72 -24.11 42.88 -9.49
C GLU A 72 -24.25 42.74 -7.96
N GLU A 73 -25.48 42.60 -7.47
CA GLU A 73 -25.76 42.37 -6.05
C GLU A 73 -25.23 41.01 -5.56
N TRP A 74 -25.32 39.98 -6.41
CA TRP A 74 -24.78 38.66 -6.10
C TRP A 74 -23.25 38.71 -6.05
N TYR A 75 -22.60 39.38 -7.00
CA TYR A 75 -21.15 39.61 -6.98
C TYR A 75 -20.71 40.27 -5.66
N ALA A 76 -21.37 41.35 -5.27
CA ALA A 76 -21.03 42.07 -4.03
C ALA A 76 -21.23 41.20 -2.78
N THR A 77 -22.34 40.44 -2.73
CA THR A 77 -22.65 39.57 -1.59
C THR A 77 -21.66 38.40 -1.49
N ALA A 78 -21.33 37.77 -2.63
CA ALA A 78 -20.38 36.67 -2.70
C ALA A 78 -18.94 37.12 -2.37
N ALA A 79 -18.54 38.33 -2.76
CA ALA A 79 -17.27 38.92 -2.32
C ALA A 79 -17.18 39.04 -0.78
N GLY A 80 -18.32 39.27 -0.11
CA GLY A 80 -18.43 39.18 1.34
C GLY A 80 -18.07 37.79 1.88
N ALA A 81 -18.53 36.72 1.23
CA ALA A 81 -18.21 35.34 1.62
C ALA A 81 -16.74 34.99 1.35
N ILE A 82 -16.15 35.49 0.25
CA ILE A 82 -14.73 35.31 -0.06
C ILE A 82 -13.86 35.85 1.08
N ASN A 83 -14.20 36.99 1.69
CA ASN A 83 -13.45 37.53 2.84
C ASN A 83 -13.41 36.59 4.06
N TYR A 84 -14.41 35.71 4.21
CA TYR A 84 -14.44 34.67 5.26
C TYR A 84 -13.62 33.42 4.88
N GLY A 85 -13.00 33.41 3.70
CA GLY A 85 -12.30 32.27 3.14
C GLY A 85 -13.23 31.25 2.47
N PHE A 86 -14.46 31.64 2.13
CA PHE A 86 -15.43 30.76 1.48
C PHE A 86 -15.40 30.98 -0.04
N PRO A 87 -14.98 29.98 -0.83
CA PRO A 87 -14.92 30.12 -2.28
C PRO A 87 -16.31 30.11 -2.90
N VAL A 88 -16.38 30.64 -4.12
CA VAL A 88 -17.60 30.71 -4.93
C VAL A 88 -17.44 29.81 -6.15
N ILE A 89 -18.42 28.95 -6.38
CA ILE A 89 -18.49 28.08 -7.54
C ILE A 89 -19.76 28.46 -8.32
N ALA A 90 -19.61 28.78 -9.60
CA ALA A 90 -20.71 29.18 -10.47
C ALA A 90 -20.86 28.23 -11.66
N ASP A 91 -22.11 28.00 -12.05
CA ASP A 91 -22.49 27.27 -13.26
C ASP A 91 -22.34 28.13 -14.54
N THR A 92 -22.44 29.45 -14.40
CA THR A 92 -22.35 30.39 -15.51
C THR A 92 -20.92 30.92 -15.72
N PRO A 93 -20.58 31.40 -16.94
CA PRO A 93 -19.23 31.87 -17.28
C PRO A 93 -18.95 33.29 -16.75
N ILE A 94 -18.90 33.43 -15.43
CA ILE A 94 -18.50 34.67 -14.74
C ILE A 94 -16.96 34.79 -14.65
N PRO A 95 -16.40 35.99 -14.43
CA PRO A 95 -14.96 36.17 -14.21
C PRO A 95 -14.45 35.31 -13.05
N GLN A 96 -13.33 34.61 -13.26
CA GLN A 96 -12.70 33.77 -12.26
C GLN A 96 -11.69 34.53 -11.41
N ILE A 97 -11.47 34.05 -10.19
CA ILE A 97 -10.45 34.53 -9.27
C ILE A 97 -9.70 33.29 -8.77
N LEU A 98 -8.75 32.84 -9.56
CA LEU A 98 -7.94 31.64 -9.30
C LEU A 98 -6.81 31.81 -8.27
N PRO A 99 -6.28 33.02 -7.98
CA PRO A 99 -5.23 33.17 -6.97
C PRO A 99 -5.65 32.67 -5.58
N THR A 100 -4.70 32.12 -4.83
CA THR A 100 -4.91 31.68 -3.45
C THR A 100 -4.64 32.82 -2.44
N GLY A 101 -5.01 32.62 -1.18
CA GLY A 101 -4.60 33.51 -0.08
C GLY A 101 -5.73 33.89 0.86
N VAL A 102 -6.85 34.41 0.34
CA VAL A 102 -8.05 34.67 1.15
C VAL A 102 -8.78 33.36 1.41
N CYS A 103 -9.19 32.63 0.37
CA CYS A 103 -9.63 31.23 0.49
C CYS A 103 -8.42 30.27 0.58
N THR A 104 -8.69 29.01 0.89
CA THR A 104 -7.68 27.93 0.90
C THR A 104 -7.02 27.80 -0.47
N TYR A 105 -7.83 27.71 -1.52
CA TYR A 105 -7.39 27.61 -2.91
C TYR A 105 -7.99 28.75 -3.74
N GLU A 106 -8.65 28.45 -4.84
CA GLU A 106 -9.27 29.43 -5.74
C GLU A 106 -10.42 30.16 -5.03
N HIS A 107 -10.60 31.45 -5.31
CA HIS A 107 -11.67 32.24 -4.69
C HIS A 107 -12.98 32.16 -5.48
N VAL A 108 -12.87 32.16 -6.82
CA VAL A 108 -14.02 32.03 -7.73
C VAL A 108 -13.66 31.08 -8.87
N VAL A 109 -14.41 29.99 -9.00
CA VAL A 109 -14.38 29.06 -10.12
C VAL A 109 -15.74 29.12 -10.82
N SER A 110 -15.74 29.20 -12.15
CA SER A 110 -16.95 29.44 -12.93
C SER A 110 -17.07 28.47 -14.10
N ASN A 111 -18.24 28.46 -14.74
CA ASN A 111 -18.56 27.56 -15.85
C ASN A 111 -18.42 26.07 -15.48
N VAL A 112 -18.84 25.71 -14.27
CA VAL A 112 -18.77 24.33 -13.75
C VAL A 112 -20.08 23.59 -14.04
N PRO A 113 -20.07 22.44 -14.72
CA PRO A 113 -21.26 21.64 -14.97
C PRO A 113 -21.97 21.22 -13.67
N TYR A 114 -23.31 21.06 -13.71
CA TYR A 114 -24.10 20.74 -12.51
C TYR A 114 -23.71 19.40 -11.88
N GLU A 115 -23.39 18.41 -12.70
CA GLU A 115 -22.90 17.08 -12.32
C GLU A 115 -21.58 17.14 -11.53
N GLU A 116 -20.74 18.15 -11.78
CA GLU A 116 -19.43 18.32 -11.15
C GLU A 116 -19.40 19.42 -10.08
N ILE A 117 -20.45 20.24 -9.96
CA ILE A 117 -20.39 21.47 -9.17
C ILE A 117 -20.15 21.20 -7.68
N VAL A 118 -20.67 20.08 -7.15
CA VAL A 118 -20.47 19.67 -5.76
C VAL A 118 -19.05 19.18 -5.54
N SER A 119 -18.53 18.29 -6.40
CA SER A 119 -17.17 17.77 -6.27
C SER A 119 -16.14 18.89 -6.41
N LYS A 120 -16.34 19.81 -7.37
CA LYS A 120 -15.52 21.00 -7.52
C LYS A 120 -15.57 21.90 -6.29
N ALA A 121 -16.74 22.10 -5.68
CA ALA A 121 -16.85 22.92 -4.47
C ALA A 121 -16.14 22.30 -3.25
N ILE A 122 -16.21 20.98 -3.10
CA ILE A 122 -15.46 20.22 -2.09
C ILE A 122 -13.96 20.39 -2.31
N GLU A 123 -13.50 20.24 -3.56
CA GLU A 123 -12.10 20.38 -3.97
C GLU A 123 -11.56 21.79 -3.67
N VAL A 124 -12.21 22.83 -4.19
CA VAL A 124 -11.80 24.23 -4.07
C VAL A 124 -11.83 24.70 -2.61
N ARG A 125 -12.77 24.19 -1.81
CA ARG A 125 -12.79 24.49 -0.38
C ARG A 125 -11.70 23.75 0.41
N GLY A 126 -11.16 22.66 -0.13
CA GLY A 126 -10.30 21.73 0.59
C GLY A 126 -11.05 20.91 1.64
N LEU A 127 -12.36 20.66 1.43
CA LEU A 127 -13.14 19.82 2.34
C LEU A 127 -12.74 18.36 2.15
N LYS A 128 -12.36 17.69 3.24
CA LYS A 128 -12.09 16.25 3.25
C LYS A 128 -13.33 15.53 3.80
N VAL A 129 -14.09 14.90 2.91
CA VAL A 129 -15.27 14.13 3.31
C VAL A 129 -14.79 12.78 3.83
N THR A 130 -14.86 12.57 5.15
CA THR A 130 -14.63 11.25 5.73
C THR A 130 -15.83 10.37 5.41
N VAL A 131 -15.64 9.34 4.58
CA VAL A 131 -16.63 8.29 4.39
C VAL A 131 -16.80 7.56 5.73
N ALA A 132 -17.95 7.75 6.38
CA ALA A 132 -18.21 7.22 7.72
C ALA A 132 -18.37 5.68 7.73
N GLU A 133 -18.75 5.09 6.59
CA GLU A 133 -19.01 3.66 6.42
C GLU A 133 -18.67 3.23 5.00
N VAL A 134 -17.88 2.16 4.84
CA VAL A 134 -17.48 1.64 3.53
C VAL A 134 -18.69 0.97 2.88
N PRO A 135 -19.11 1.37 1.66
CA PRO A 135 -20.39 0.95 1.09
C PRO A 135 -20.29 -0.44 0.44
N VAL A 136 -20.28 -1.48 1.27
CA VAL A 136 -20.20 -2.88 0.85
C VAL A 136 -21.26 -3.76 1.51
N PRO A 137 -21.70 -4.85 0.86
CA PRO A 137 -22.78 -5.70 1.37
C PRO A 137 -22.34 -6.69 2.46
N VAL A 138 -21.04 -6.72 2.79
CA VAL A 138 -20.45 -7.59 3.81
C VAL A 138 -20.00 -6.78 5.02
N ALA A 139 -19.79 -7.45 6.14
CA ALA A 139 -19.18 -6.78 7.29
C ALA A 139 -17.76 -6.31 6.93
N TYR A 140 -17.41 -5.10 7.36
CA TYR A 140 -16.15 -4.47 7.01
C TYR A 140 -15.41 -3.99 8.27
N GLY A 141 -14.14 -4.36 8.40
CA GLY A 141 -13.26 -3.87 9.44
C GLY A 141 -12.02 -4.73 9.67
N PRO A 142 -11.04 -4.23 10.45
CA PRO A 142 -9.77 -4.92 10.68
C PRO A 142 -9.89 -6.31 11.32
N ALA A 143 -11.00 -6.59 11.99
CA ALA A 143 -11.25 -7.89 12.62
C ALA A 143 -11.40 -9.05 11.63
N PHE A 144 -11.69 -8.77 10.35
CA PHE A 144 -11.77 -9.77 9.30
C PHE A 144 -10.43 -10.01 8.60
N GLU A 145 -9.42 -9.19 8.88
CA GLU A 145 -8.09 -9.37 8.32
C GLU A 145 -7.48 -10.71 8.75
N GLY A 146 -6.96 -11.46 7.77
CA GLY A 146 -6.36 -12.77 8.01
C GLY A 146 -7.33 -13.94 7.90
N GLU A 147 -8.60 -13.71 7.54
CA GLU A 147 -9.53 -14.77 7.14
C GLU A 147 -8.91 -15.67 6.06
N ARG A 148 -9.00 -16.99 6.24
CA ARG A 148 -8.46 -17.97 5.30
C ARG A 148 -9.60 -18.73 4.63
N ILE A 149 -9.83 -18.42 3.36
CA ILE A 149 -10.84 -19.08 2.54
C ILE A 149 -10.21 -20.31 1.87
N ARG A 150 -10.74 -21.51 2.14
CA ARG A 150 -10.14 -22.79 1.72
C ARG A 150 -11.15 -23.68 1.00
N GLY A 151 -10.64 -24.52 0.09
CA GLY A 151 -11.35 -25.67 -0.48
C GLY A 151 -12.79 -25.37 -0.88
N ALA A 152 -13.73 -26.02 -0.20
CA ALA A 152 -15.15 -25.98 -0.48
C ALA A 152 -15.84 -24.62 -0.18
N ASP A 153 -15.17 -23.66 0.46
CA ASP A 153 -15.73 -22.34 0.75
C ASP A 153 -15.41 -21.28 -0.31
N VAL A 154 -14.51 -21.62 -1.25
CA VAL A 154 -14.09 -20.72 -2.34
C VAL A 154 -15.19 -20.64 -3.40
N TYR A 155 -15.58 -19.42 -3.77
CA TYR A 155 -16.45 -19.15 -4.91
C TYR A 155 -15.64 -18.79 -6.15
N VAL A 156 -14.72 -17.83 -6.05
CA VAL A 156 -13.79 -17.43 -7.12
C VAL A 156 -12.37 -17.40 -6.56
N GLU A 157 -11.40 -17.83 -7.38
CA GLU A 157 -9.97 -17.76 -7.09
C GLU A 157 -9.21 -17.06 -8.24
N CYS A 158 -8.45 -16.02 -7.90
CA CYS A 158 -7.66 -15.23 -8.83
C CYS A 158 -6.18 -15.22 -8.44
N GLY A 159 -5.27 -15.27 -9.41
CA GLY A 159 -3.83 -15.19 -9.18
C GLY A 159 -3.24 -16.46 -8.55
N GLY A 160 -2.25 -16.29 -7.67
CA GLY A 160 -1.63 -17.39 -6.91
C GLY A 160 -0.92 -18.44 -7.78
N GLY A 161 -0.33 -18.01 -8.91
CA GLY A 161 0.36 -18.88 -9.87
C GLY A 161 -0.56 -19.80 -10.71
N LYS A 162 -1.88 -19.67 -10.54
CA LYS A 162 -2.92 -20.42 -11.29
C LYS A 162 -3.49 -19.60 -12.44
N THR A 163 -3.72 -18.32 -12.22
CA THR A 163 -4.09 -17.32 -13.23
C THR A 163 -3.23 -16.07 -13.03
N ILE A 164 -3.35 -15.08 -13.92
CA ILE A 164 -2.71 -13.77 -13.74
C ILE A 164 -3.35 -13.07 -12.54
N GLY A 165 -2.51 -12.52 -11.65
CA GLY A 165 -2.94 -11.71 -10.53
C GLY A 165 -2.01 -10.51 -10.38
N VAL A 166 -2.52 -9.31 -10.65
CA VAL A 166 -1.73 -8.07 -10.53
C VAL A 166 -2.54 -6.96 -9.86
N GLU A 167 -1.91 -6.18 -8.99
CA GLU A 167 -2.45 -4.92 -8.47
C GLU A 167 -1.42 -3.82 -8.77
N TRP A 168 -1.85 -2.69 -9.32
CA TRP A 168 -0.97 -1.59 -9.71
C TRP A 168 -1.62 -0.24 -9.42
N LEU A 169 -0.97 0.56 -8.59
CA LEU A 169 -1.35 1.93 -8.31
C LEU A 169 -0.38 2.91 -8.98
N SER A 170 -0.90 3.95 -9.62
CA SER A 170 -0.08 5.07 -10.09
C SER A 170 -0.79 6.41 -9.92
N MET A 171 0.01 7.47 -9.83
CA MET A 171 -0.50 8.82 -9.84
C MET A 171 -0.88 9.26 -11.27
N ARG A 172 -1.82 10.20 -11.35
CA ARG A 172 -2.30 10.88 -12.56
C ARG A 172 -2.50 12.35 -12.26
N GLU A 173 -2.57 13.17 -13.31
CA GLU A 173 -2.93 14.57 -13.16
C GLU A 173 -4.41 14.72 -12.76
N MET A 174 -4.74 15.83 -12.09
CA MET A 174 -6.08 16.04 -11.52
C MET A 174 -7.20 16.05 -12.57
N ASP A 175 -6.91 16.36 -13.83
CA ASP A 175 -7.86 16.40 -14.95
C ASP A 175 -7.91 15.09 -15.77
N GLU A 176 -7.00 14.15 -15.51
CA GLU A 176 -6.97 12.85 -16.21
C GLU A 176 -7.94 11.82 -15.61
N ILE A 177 -8.38 12.01 -14.37
CA ILE A 177 -9.22 11.05 -13.64
C ILE A 177 -10.46 11.66 -12.99
N GLU A 178 -11.48 10.81 -12.86
CA GLU A 178 -12.76 11.14 -12.24
C GLU A 178 -12.85 10.47 -10.85
N ASP A 179 -13.05 11.27 -9.80
CA ASP A 179 -13.14 10.72 -8.45
C ASP A 179 -14.37 9.83 -8.27
N GLY A 180 -14.17 8.65 -7.71
CA GLY A 180 -15.24 7.68 -7.45
C GLY A 180 -15.63 6.84 -8.68
N LYS A 181 -14.96 7.04 -9.82
CA LYS A 181 -15.20 6.21 -11.01
C LYS A 181 -14.64 4.81 -10.79
N ILE A 182 -15.53 3.82 -10.95
CA ILE A 182 -15.22 2.40 -10.81
C ILE A 182 -15.70 1.69 -12.06
N VAL A 183 -14.83 0.93 -12.72
CA VAL A 183 -15.16 0.19 -13.94
C VAL A 183 -14.67 -1.25 -13.85
N VAL A 184 -15.58 -2.21 -14.07
CA VAL A 184 -15.25 -3.63 -14.18
C VAL A 184 -15.24 -4.01 -15.66
N HIS A 185 -14.12 -4.55 -16.14
CA HIS A 185 -13.90 -4.99 -17.50
C HIS A 185 -13.81 -6.52 -17.52
N GLY A 186 -14.80 -7.16 -18.13
CA GLY A 186 -14.96 -8.62 -18.11
C GLY A 186 -16.08 -9.08 -17.18
N PRO A 187 -16.19 -10.39 -16.91
CA PRO A 187 -17.27 -10.93 -16.10
C PRO A 187 -17.21 -10.47 -14.64
N GLU A 188 -18.39 -10.19 -14.08
CA GLU A 188 -18.60 -9.89 -12.66
C GLU A 188 -18.70 -11.17 -11.80
N LEU A 189 -18.57 -11.07 -10.48
CA LEU A 189 -18.64 -12.20 -9.54
C LEU A 189 -19.95 -12.99 -9.64
N ASP A 190 -21.08 -12.33 -9.88
CA ASP A 190 -22.40 -12.98 -10.02
C ASP A 190 -22.68 -13.50 -11.44
N GLU A 191 -21.73 -13.34 -12.37
CA GLU A 191 -21.82 -13.80 -13.76
C GLU A 191 -21.01 -15.07 -14.03
N VAL A 192 -20.26 -15.56 -13.03
CA VAL A 192 -19.43 -16.77 -13.14
C VAL A 192 -19.94 -17.88 -12.23
N GLU A 193 -19.60 -19.12 -12.57
CA GLU A 193 -19.97 -20.27 -11.76
C GLU A 193 -19.08 -20.39 -10.51
N GLU A 194 -19.63 -21.01 -9.47
CA GLU A 194 -18.88 -21.36 -8.27
C GLU A 194 -17.67 -22.25 -8.62
N GLY A 195 -16.51 -21.94 -8.04
CA GLY A 195 -15.26 -22.65 -8.25
C GLY A 195 -14.47 -22.13 -9.46
N THR A 196 -14.96 -21.11 -10.15
CA THR A 196 -14.27 -20.50 -11.30
C THR A 196 -12.94 -19.88 -10.88
N ARG A 197 -11.93 -20.03 -11.75
CA ARG A 197 -10.68 -19.29 -11.65
C ARG A 197 -10.64 -18.20 -12.71
N LEU A 198 -10.36 -16.97 -12.30
CA LEU A 198 -10.28 -15.82 -13.20
C LEU A 198 -8.90 -15.17 -13.11
N PRO A 199 -8.38 -14.60 -14.21
CA PRO A 199 -7.35 -13.58 -14.10
C PRO A 199 -7.91 -12.36 -13.38
N LEU A 200 -7.05 -11.59 -12.71
CA LEU A 200 -7.43 -10.36 -12.03
C LEU A 200 -6.33 -9.32 -12.16
N ALA A 201 -6.68 -8.14 -12.68
CA ALA A 201 -5.86 -6.95 -12.57
C ALA A 201 -6.64 -5.83 -11.85
N ILE A 202 -6.10 -5.33 -10.74
CA ILE A 202 -6.64 -4.19 -10.00
C ILE A 202 -5.79 -2.96 -10.33
N ARG A 203 -6.34 -2.05 -11.13
CA ARG A 203 -5.67 -0.80 -11.52
C ARG A 203 -6.25 0.36 -10.75
N VAL A 204 -5.44 1.03 -9.95
CA VAL A 204 -5.85 2.20 -9.16
C VAL A 204 -5.12 3.43 -9.69
N TYR A 205 -5.89 4.46 -10.04
CA TYR A 205 -5.36 5.78 -10.32
C TYR A 205 -5.66 6.71 -9.15
N VAL A 206 -4.67 7.48 -8.74
CA VAL A 206 -4.83 8.51 -7.71
C VAL A 206 -4.34 9.85 -8.21
N ALA A 207 -4.97 10.93 -7.77
CA ALA A 207 -4.48 12.28 -8.03
C ALA A 207 -4.60 13.10 -6.75
N GLY A 208 -3.67 14.01 -6.51
CA GLY A 208 -3.75 14.93 -5.40
C GLY A 208 -2.63 15.94 -5.39
N ARG A 209 -2.89 17.11 -4.80
CA ARG A 209 -1.95 18.25 -4.82
C ARG A 209 -0.63 17.96 -4.10
N ASN A 210 -0.67 17.06 -3.12
CA ASN A 210 0.50 16.62 -2.36
C ASN A 210 0.96 15.21 -2.77
N MET A 211 0.36 14.61 -3.79
CA MET A 211 0.73 13.28 -4.26
C MET A 211 2.08 13.34 -4.97
N GLN A 212 2.90 12.29 -4.80
CA GLN A 212 4.22 12.16 -5.41
C GLN A 212 4.41 10.71 -5.87
N GLU A 213 5.22 10.48 -6.91
CA GLU A 213 5.50 9.13 -7.43
C GLU A 213 6.08 8.20 -6.35
N ASP A 214 6.86 8.76 -5.41
CA ASP A 214 7.43 8.01 -4.29
C ASP A 214 6.37 7.50 -3.29
N PHE A 215 5.13 8.01 -3.36
CA PHE A 215 4.02 7.53 -2.52
C PHE A 215 3.25 6.37 -3.14
N GLU A 216 3.44 6.08 -4.42
CA GLU A 216 2.70 5.03 -5.11
C GLU A 216 2.87 3.64 -4.47
N PRO A 217 4.08 3.15 -4.13
CA PRO A 217 4.24 1.81 -3.56
C PRO A 217 3.59 1.68 -2.17
N ILE A 218 3.56 2.78 -1.43
CA ILE A 218 3.01 2.86 -0.07
C ILE A 218 1.49 2.68 -0.12
N LEU A 219 0.85 3.40 -1.05
CA LEU A 219 -0.59 3.33 -1.30
C LEU A 219 -0.96 1.98 -1.93
N GLU A 220 -0.18 1.50 -2.90
CA GLU A 220 -0.40 0.20 -3.56
C GLU A 220 -0.50 -0.93 -2.53
N ARG A 221 0.39 -0.94 -1.53
CA ARG A 221 0.33 -1.96 -0.48
C ARG A 221 -0.95 -1.94 0.35
N GLN A 222 -1.62 -0.80 0.46
CA GLN A 222 -2.85 -0.70 1.26
C GLN A 222 -4.00 -1.47 0.63
N ILE A 223 -3.95 -1.76 -0.68
CA ILE A 223 -4.92 -2.63 -1.36
C ILE A 223 -5.04 -3.96 -0.60
N HIS A 224 -3.92 -4.51 -0.13
CA HIS A 224 -3.93 -5.72 0.68
C HIS A 224 -4.77 -5.60 1.95
N HIS A 225 -4.61 -4.52 2.73
CA HIS A 225 -5.37 -4.34 3.97
C HIS A 225 -6.83 -4.03 3.68
N PHE A 226 -7.06 -3.10 2.76
CA PHE A 226 -8.38 -2.58 2.47
C PHE A 226 -9.31 -3.68 1.98
N LEU A 227 -8.83 -4.59 1.12
CA LEU A 227 -9.62 -5.73 0.67
C LEU A 227 -9.78 -6.81 1.74
N ASN A 228 -8.74 -7.13 2.54
CA ASN A 228 -8.85 -8.12 3.62
C ASN A 228 -9.74 -7.67 4.80
N TYR A 229 -10.08 -6.39 4.90
CA TYR A 229 -11.03 -5.91 5.90
C TYR A 229 -12.49 -6.27 5.57
N ALA A 230 -12.78 -6.66 4.32
CA ALA A 230 -14.11 -7.15 3.96
C ALA A 230 -14.23 -8.64 4.28
N GLN A 231 -15.24 -9.00 5.07
CA GLN A 231 -15.54 -10.39 5.40
C GLN A 231 -15.75 -11.23 4.13
N GLY A 232 -15.06 -12.37 4.04
CA GLY A 232 -15.15 -13.30 2.93
C GLY A 232 -14.34 -12.90 1.68
N ILE A 233 -13.41 -11.95 1.81
CA ILE A 233 -12.31 -11.72 0.86
C ILE A 233 -11.00 -12.15 1.52
N MET A 234 -10.16 -12.88 0.80
CA MET A 234 -8.78 -13.18 1.19
C MET A 234 -7.86 -12.67 0.09
N HIS A 235 -7.07 -11.64 0.38
CA HIS A 235 -6.04 -11.11 -0.53
C HIS A 235 -4.64 -11.39 0.03
N LEU A 236 -3.74 -11.93 -0.79
CA LEU A 236 -2.35 -12.20 -0.46
C LEU A 236 -1.44 -11.78 -1.60
N GLY A 237 -0.15 -11.65 -1.31
CA GLY A 237 0.81 -11.17 -2.29
C GLY A 237 0.81 -9.65 -2.37
N GLN A 238 1.30 -9.15 -3.51
CA GLN A 238 1.46 -7.76 -3.89
C GLN A 238 1.82 -7.70 -5.38
N ARG A 239 1.87 -6.50 -5.98
CA ARG A 239 2.41 -6.30 -7.32
C ARG A 239 1.83 -7.33 -8.31
N ASP A 240 2.66 -8.16 -8.95
CA ASP A 240 2.27 -9.18 -9.93
C ASP A 240 2.20 -10.62 -9.39
N ILE A 241 2.22 -10.79 -8.06
CA ILE A 241 2.10 -12.09 -7.38
C ILE A 241 0.84 -12.13 -6.49
N VAL A 242 -0.18 -11.35 -6.85
CA VAL A 242 -1.45 -11.31 -6.13
C VAL A 242 -2.11 -12.69 -6.13
N TRP A 243 -2.70 -13.06 -5.00
CA TRP A 243 -3.55 -14.22 -4.85
C TRP A 243 -4.79 -13.84 -4.05
N LEU A 244 -5.93 -13.81 -4.74
CA LEU A 244 -7.21 -13.39 -4.18
C LEU A 244 -8.21 -14.55 -4.20
N ARG A 245 -8.98 -14.70 -3.13
CA ARG A 245 -10.14 -15.60 -3.07
C ARG A 245 -11.35 -14.85 -2.55
N VAL A 246 -12.51 -15.19 -3.08
CA VAL A 246 -13.82 -14.72 -2.60
C VAL A 246 -14.63 -15.91 -2.12
N GLY A 247 -15.22 -15.80 -0.94
CA GLY A 247 -15.99 -16.86 -0.30
C GLY A 247 -17.46 -16.88 -0.76
N LYS A 248 -18.06 -18.07 -0.80
CA LYS A 248 -19.47 -18.26 -1.21
C LYS A 248 -20.46 -17.41 -0.42
N GLN A 249 -20.21 -17.25 0.89
CA GLN A 249 -21.07 -16.46 1.77
C GLN A 249 -21.05 -14.97 1.40
N ALA A 250 -19.91 -14.44 0.95
CA ALA A 250 -19.80 -13.04 0.57
C ALA A 250 -20.54 -12.78 -0.74
N VAL A 251 -20.39 -13.64 -1.74
CA VAL A 251 -21.15 -13.58 -3.00
C VAL A 251 -22.65 -13.73 -2.74
N GLY A 252 -23.05 -14.66 -1.85
CA GLY A 252 -24.45 -14.82 -1.44
C GLY A 252 -25.05 -13.60 -0.72
N LYS A 253 -24.23 -12.72 -0.15
CA LYS A 253 -24.66 -11.42 0.41
C LYS A 253 -24.71 -10.30 -0.64
N GLY A 254 -24.27 -10.58 -1.87
CA GLY A 254 -24.28 -9.64 -2.99
C GLY A 254 -22.94 -8.96 -3.26
N LEU A 255 -21.82 -9.45 -2.71
CA LEU A 255 -20.49 -8.89 -2.98
C LEU A 255 -20.14 -9.02 -4.47
N LYS A 256 -19.69 -7.92 -5.07
CA LYS A 256 -19.22 -7.80 -6.46
C LYS A 256 -17.77 -7.32 -6.54
N PHE A 257 -17.10 -7.49 -7.68
CA PHE A 257 -15.82 -6.84 -7.97
C PHE A 257 -15.96 -5.32 -7.92
N GLU A 258 -17.07 -4.74 -8.39
CA GLU A 258 -17.33 -3.30 -8.23
C GLU A 258 -17.16 -2.82 -6.77
N ASP A 259 -17.51 -3.66 -5.79
CA ASP A 259 -17.37 -3.32 -4.37
C ASP A 259 -15.90 -3.26 -3.92
N PHE A 260 -14.98 -3.90 -4.64
CA PHE A 260 -13.54 -3.75 -4.37
C PHE A 260 -13.12 -2.32 -4.71
N GLY A 261 -13.62 -1.77 -5.83
CA GLY A 261 -13.41 -0.35 -6.18
C GLY A 261 -13.98 0.59 -5.12
N LYS A 262 -15.17 0.29 -4.59
CA LYS A 262 -15.81 1.09 -3.53
C LYS A 262 -15.01 1.07 -2.23
N ILE A 263 -14.49 -0.11 -1.85
CA ILE A 263 -13.59 -0.26 -0.70
C ILE A 263 -12.35 0.62 -0.89
N LEU A 264 -11.69 0.48 -2.03
CA LEU A 264 -10.44 1.20 -2.31
C LEU A 264 -10.66 2.70 -2.32
N HIS A 265 -11.68 3.21 -3.03
CA HIS A 265 -12.04 4.63 -3.04
C HIS A 265 -12.29 5.16 -1.62
N ALA A 266 -13.18 4.52 -0.87
CA ALA A 266 -13.53 4.98 0.48
C ALA A 266 -12.32 4.99 1.42
N LYS A 267 -11.48 3.95 1.37
CA LYS A 267 -10.35 3.79 2.30
C LYS A 267 -9.14 4.63 1.95
N PHE A 268 -8.84 4.82 0.66
CA PHE A 268 -7.81 5.76 0.25
C PHE A 268 -8.15 7.19 0.68
N HIS A 269 -9.40 7.63 0.51
CA HIS A 269 -9.85 8.93 1.00
C HIS A 269 -9.79 9.04 2.52
N ALA A 270 -10.26 8.01 3.24
CA ALA A 270 -10.29 8.02 4.70
C ALA A 270 -8.88 8.07 5.33
N ASP A 271 -7.95 7.26 4.81
CA ASP A 271 -6.66 7.05 5.47
C ASP A 271 -5.56 7.95 4.87
N PHE A 272 -5.69 8.36 3.60
CA PHE A 272 -4.67 9.09 2.85
C PHE A 272 -5.17 10.40 2.23
N GLY A 273 -6.35 10.90 2.65
CA GLY A 273 -6.91 12.15 2.16
C GLY A 273 -6.04 13.40 2.40
N ALA A 274 -4.97 13.33 3.20
CA ALA A 274 -3.99 14.42 3.30
C ALA A 274 -3.09 14.54 2.04
N VAL A 275 -2.94 13.44 1.31
CA VAL A 275 -2.02 13.29 0.17
C VAL A 275 -2.77 13.24 -1.15
N LEU A 276 -3.89 12.51 -1.20
CA LEU A 276 -4.71 12.35 -2.39
C LEU A 276 -6.06 13.10 -2.29
N ASP A 277 -6.58 13.48 -3.47
CA ASP A 277 -7.82 14.22 -3.68
C ASP A 277 -8.82 13.46 -4.58
N LYS A 278 -8.35 12.56 -5.45
CA LYS A 278 -9.19 11.73 -6.33
C LYS A 278 -8.71 10.30 -6.40
N VAL A 279 -9.63 9.34 -6.52
CA VAL A 279 -9.36 7.92 -6.76
C VAL A 279 -10.28 7.36 -7.84
N GLU A 280 -9.71 6.75 -8.86
CA GLU A 280 -10.41 6.02 -9.94
C GLU A 280 -9.90 4.57 -9.97
N VAL A 281 -10.80 3.60 -10.08
CA VAL A 281 -10.45 2.17 -10.00
C VAL A 281 -10.97 1.41 -11.21
N HIS A 282 -10.10 0.62 -11.84
CA HIS A 282 -10.48 -0.33 -12.87
C HIS A 282 -10.12 -1.76 -12.44
N ILE A 283 -11.02 -2.69 -12.69
CA ILE A 283 -10.84 -4.11 -12.39
C ILE A 283 -10.98 -4.87 -13.69
N TYR A 284 -9.99 -5.68 -14.04
CA TYR A 284 -10.00 -6.47 -15.26
C TYR A 284 -10.03 -7.96 -14.92
N THR A 285 -10.99 -8.69 -15.48
CA THR A 285 -11.22 -10.11 -15.19
C THR A 285 -11.10 -11.01 -16.43
N THR A 286 -10.62 -10.45 -17.55
CA THR A 286 -10.25 -11.20 -18.77
C THR A 286 -8.74 -11.43 -18.85
N GLU A 287 -8.32 -12.49 -19.55
CA GLU A 287 -6.89 -12.83 -19.65
C GLU A 287 -6.11 -11.83 -20.50
N GLU A 288 -6.70 -11.35 -21.59
CA GLU A 288 -6.10 -10.36 -22.49
C GLU A 288 -5.83 -9.04 -21.76
N ASP A 289 -6.84 -8.50 -21.07
CA ASP A 289 -6.72 -7.23 -20.36
C ASP A 289 -5.75 -7.36 -19.17
N ALA A 290 -5.89 -8.42 -18.38
CA ALA A 290 -5.01 -8.62 -17.22
C ALA A 290 -3.55 -8.79 -17.62
N LYS A 291 -3.28 -9.44 -18.76
CA LYS A 291 -1.92 -9.57 -19.30
C LYS A 291 -1.36 -8.23 -19.75
N LYS A 292 -2.16 -7.39 -20.41
CA LYS A 292 -1.73 -6.05 -20.80
C LYS A 292 -1.33 -5.21 -19.58
N ILE A 293 -2.16 -5.21 -18.53
CA ILE A 293 -1.86 -4.49 -17.28
C ILE A 293 -0.63 -5.06 -16.59
N LEU A 294 -0.44 -6.38 -16.60
CA LEU A 294 0.74 -7.05 -16.04
C LEU A 294 2.03 -6.59 -16.70
N ASP A 295 2.07 -6.55 -18.04
CA ASP A 295 3.26 -6.16 -18.79
C ASP A 295 3.63 -4.70 -18.48
N GLU A 296 2.66 -3.77 -18.49
CA GLU A 296 2.88 -2.36 -18.13
C GLU A 296 3.34 -2.19 -16.67
N ALA A 297 2.74 -2.93 -15.74
CA ALA A 297 3.06 -2.84 -14.32
C ALA A 297 4.48 -3.31 -14.01
N ARG A 298 4.97 -4.34 -14.71
CA ARG A 298 6.33 -4.88 -14.52
C ARG A 298 7.43 -3.89 -14.87
N ASP A 299 7.23 -3.10 -15.93
CA ASP A 299 8.17 -2.03 -16.29
C ASP A 299 8.29 -0.99 -15.17
N VAL A 300 7.16 -0.63 -14.55
CA VAL A 300 7.13 0.30 -13.41
C VAL A 300 7.76 -0.31 -12.16
N TYR A 301 7.50 -1.59 -11.88
CA TYR A 301 8.12 -2.28 -10.74
C TYR A 301 9.63 -2.39 -10.88
N GLN A 302 10.11 -2.64 -12.10
CA GLN A 302 11.54 -2.63 -12.38
C GLN A 302 12.15 -1.25 -12.11
N ALA A 303 11.54 -0.17 -12.62
CA ALA A 303 12.03 1.19 -12.40
C ALA A 303 11.99 1.61 -10.91
N ARG A 304 11.00 1.15 -10.14
CA ARG A 304 10.93 1.36 -8.68
C ARG A 304 12.06 0.62 -7.96
N ASP A 305 12.33 -0.63 -8.33
CA ASP A 305 13.40 -1.43 -7.76
C ASP A 305 14.80 -0.83 -8.06
N GLU A 306 15.01 -0.28 -9.26
CA GLU A 306 16.26 0.38 -9.68
C GLU A 306 16.54 1.68 -8.92
N ARG A 307 15.51 2.43 -8.46
CA ARG A 307 15.69 3.69 -7.71
C ARG A 307 16.41 3.51 -6.37
N ILE A 308 16.34 2.32 -5.77
CA ILE A 308 16.99 2.00 -4.49
C ILE A 308 18.45 1.54 -4.74
N GLU A 309 18.80 1.22 -5.98
CA GLU A 309 20.12 0.72 -6.35
C GLU A 309 21.18 1.81 -6.18
N GLY A 310 22.00 1.71 -5.13
CA GLY A 310 23.09 2.64 -4.83
C GLY A 310 23.10 3.15 -3.40
N MET A 311 22.00 3.00 -2.66
CA MET A 311 21.99 3.27 -1.23
C MET A 311 22.61 2.11 -0.45
N THR A 312 23.42 2.41 0.56
CA THR A 312 24.06 1.40 1.42
C THR A 312 23.62 1.55 2.88
N ASP A 313 23.66 0.43 3.62
CA ASP A 313 23.34 0.41 5.05
C ASP A 313 24.33 1.26 5.88
N GLU A 314 25.58 1.37 5.42
CA GLU A 314 26.62 2.19 6.04
C GLU A 314 26.34 3.71 5.94
N GLU A 315 25.77 4.17 4.83
CA GLU A 315 25.60 5.60 4.54
C GLU A 315 24.36 6.23 5.21
N THR A 316 23.48 5.43 5.81
CA THR A 316 22.29 5.93 6.50
C THR A 316 22.34 5.70 8.01
N GLU A 317 22.08 6.74 8.80
CA GLU A 317 21.98 6.63 10.27
C GLU A 317 20.59 6.17 10.77
N VAL A 318 19.61 6.16 9.87
CA VAL A 318 18.22 5.85 10.17
C VAL A 318 17.78 4.66 9.34
N TYR A 319 17.27 3.64 10.01
CA TYR A 319 16.48 2.57 9.42
C TYR A 319 15.00 2.79 9.74
N TYR A 320 14.12 1.96 9.21
CA TYR A 320 12.70 2.05 9.52
C TYR A 320 12.14 0.73 9.99
N SER A 321 11.22 0.78 10.95
CA SER A 321 10.39 -0.36 11.28
C SER A 321 9.28 -0.54 10.24
N CYS A 322 8.70 -1.73 10.22
CA CYS A 322 7.35 -1.95 9.72
C CYS A 322 6.64 -2.95 10.65
N THR A 323 5.60 -2.49 11.34
CA THR A 323 4.78 -3.31 12.27
C THR A 323 3.41 -3.64 11.70
N LEU A 324 3.20 -3.41 10.41
CA LEU A 324 1.92 -3.58 9.72
C LEU A 324 1.42 -5.03 9.77
N CYS A 325 2.31 -6.02 9.71
CA CYS A 325 1.95 -7.44 9.84
C CYS A 325 1.68 -7.92 11.28
N GLN A 326 1.72 -7.04 12.29
CA GLN A 326 1.39 -7.41 13.67
C GLN A 326 -0.08 -7.75 13.88
N SER A 327 -0.95 -7.46 12.89
CA SER A 327 -2.35 -7.91 12.90
C SER A 327 -2.48 -9.44 12.96
N PHE A 328 -1.55 -10.18 12.34
CA PHE A 328 -1.54 -11.65 12.34
C PHE A 328 -0.24 -12.29 12.86
N ALA A 329 0.84 -11.52 13.02
CA ALA A 329 2.10 -11.96 13.63
C ALA A 329 2.51 -10.98 14.76
N PRO A 330 1.89 -11.05 15.96
CA PRO A 330 1.93 -9.97 16.96
C PRO A 330 3.31 -9.59 17.49
N THR A 331 4.27 -10.50 17.45
CA THR A 331 5.65 -10.28 17.91
C THR A 331 6.60 -9.88 16.78
N HIS A 332 6.16 -9.96 15.52
CA HIS A 332 7.01 -9.68 14.37
C HIS A 332 7.26 -8.18 14.20
N VAL A 333 8.49 -7.83 13.83
CA VAL A 333 8.90 -6.48 13.47
C VAL A 333 9.85 -6.61 12.28
N CYS A 334 9.47 -6.06 11.12
CA CYS A 334 10.43 -5.85 10.04
C CYS A 334 11.30 -4.64 10.38
N VAL A 335 12.62 -4.78 10.25
CA VAL A 335 13.55 -3.65 10.19
C VAL A 335 14.01 -3.55 8.75
N VAL A 336 13.65 -2.45 8.10
CA VAL A 336 13.89 -2.20 6.68
C VAL A 336 15.09 -1.27 6.54
N THR A 337 16.09 -1.73 5.79
CA THR A 337 17.34 -1.02 5.50
C THR A 337 17.48 -0.84 3.99
N PRO A 338 18.35 0.08 3.50
CA PRO A 338 18.59 0.21 2.06
C PRO A 338 18.93 -1.11 1.38
N GLU A 339 19.73 -1.96 2.03
CA GLU A 339 20.19 -3.23 1.47
C GLU A 339 19.40 -4.45 2.00
N ARG A 340 18.40 -4.25 2.86
CA ARG A 340 17.48 -5.29 3.32
C ARG A 340 16.03 -4.76 3.26
N PRO A 341 15.35 -4.90 2.11
CA PRO A 341 13.94 -4.54 2.00
C PRO A 341 13.07 -5.42 2.89
N GLY A 342 11.83 -4.97 3.13
CA GLY A 342 10.82 -5.76 3.81
C GLY A 342 10.65 -7.12 3.13
N LEU A 343 10.51 -8.18 3.93
CA LEU A 343 10.42 -9.56 3.44
C LEU A 343 9.25 -9.78 2.45
N CYS A 344 8.22 -8.93 2.50
CA CYS A 344 7.12 -8.97 1.55
C CYS A 344 7.57 -8.63 0.13
N GLY A 345 8.59 -7.80 -0.05
CA GLY A 345 9.05 -7.26 -1.35
C GLY A 345 8.42 -5.91 -1.73
N ALA A 346 7.36 -5.45 -1.04
CA ALA A 346 6.67 -4.19 -1.38
C ALA A 346 7.20 -2.96 -0.65
N TYR A 347 7.95 -3.13 0.44
CA TYR A 347 8.44 -2.01 1.26
C TYR A 347 9.96 -1.97 1.20
N SER A 348 10.49 -0.98 0.52
CA SER A 348 11.88 -0.55 0.61
C SER A 348 12.09 0.43 1.76
N TRP A 349 13.35 0.83 1.97
CA TRP A 349 13.69 1.87 2.92
C TRP A 349 13.03 3.22 2.58
N LEU A 350 12.99 3.58 1.29
CA LEU A 350 12.35 4.82 0.82
C LEU A 350 10.84 4.78 1.05
N ASP A 351 10.20 3.65 0.82
CA ASP A 351 8.76 3.48 1.06
C ASP A 351 8.43 3.66 2.55
N CYS A 352 9.25 3.07 3.44
CA CYS A 352 9.06 3.26 4.88
C CYS A 352 9.27 4.71 5.32
N LYS A 353 10.25 5.40 4.75
CA LYS A 353 10.50 6.82 5.01
C LYS A 353 9.30 7.67 4.61
N ALA A 354 8.84 7.51 3.38
CA ALA A 354 7.69 8.24 2.86
C ALA A 354 6.41 7.88 3.63
N SER A 355 6.23 6.63 4.05
CA SER A 355 5.06 6.21 4.85
C SER A 355 5.02 6.93 6.20
N TYR A 356 6.18 7.11 6.84
CA TYR A 356 6.29 7.90 8.07
C TYR A 356 6.01 9.39 7.84
N GLU A 357 6.46 9.96 6.72
CA GLU A 357 6.18 11.36 6.36
C GLU A 357 4.67 11.60 6.14
N ILE A 358 3.96 10.63 5.55
CA ILE A 358 2.51 10.68 5.36
C ILE A 358 1.78 10.53 6.70
N ASN A 359 2.16 9.54 7.50
CA ASN A 359 1.51 9.24 8.78
C ASN A 359 2.56 8.97 9.87
N PRO A 360 2.96 9.99 10.65
CA PRO A 360 3.95 9.84 11.72
C PRO A 360 3.52 8.90 12.85
N THR A 361 2.21 8.60 12.96
CA THR A 361 1.65 7.64 13.93
C THR A 361 1.41 6.25 13.34
N GLY A 362 1.81 6.03 12.08
CA GLY A 362 1.63 4.80 11.34
C GLY A 362 2.60 3.67 11.75
N PRO A 363 2.56 2.53 11.04
CA PRO A 363 3.34 1.34 11.37
C PRO A 363 4.83 1.45 11.02
N ASN A 364 5.22 2.46 10.24
CA ASN A 364 6.59 2.73 9.86
C ASN A 364 7.16 3.83 10.75
N GLN A 365 8.15 3.48 11.57
CA GLN A 365 8.76 4.37 12.54
C GLN A 365 10.28 4.44 12.32
N PRO A 366 10.91 5.61 12.41
CA PRO A 366 12.35 5.73 12.27
C PRO A 366 13.07 5.06 13.44
N ILE A 367 14.13 4.33 13.12
CA ILE A 367 15.03 3.66 14.06
C ILE A 367 16.42 4.23 13.84
N HIS A 368 16.93 5.00 14.80
CA HIS A 368 18.32 5.42 14.80
C HIS A 368 19.22 4.22 15.17
N LYS A 369 20.25 3.92 14.37
CA LYS A 369 21.16 2.79 14.62
C LYS A 369 21.78 2.84 16.02
N GLN A 370 22.20 4.03 16.46
CA GLN A 370 23.03 4.23 17.64
C GLN A 370 24.34 3.41 17.54
N GLU A 371 24.83 2.85 18.65
CA GLU A 371 26.04 2.04 18.72
C GLU A 371 25.93 0.76 17.88
N VAL A 372 26.94 0.51 17.04
CA VAL A 372 27.13 -0.76 16.32
C VAL A 372 27.69 -1.77 17.31
N ILE A 373 26.94 -2.84 17.59
CA ILE A 373 27.35 -3.92 18.48
C ILE A 373 28.19 -4.94 17.71
N ASP A 374 27.71 -5.35 16.53
CA ASP A 374 28.43 -6.26 15.65
C ASP A 374 28.16 -5.90 14.18
N PRO A 375 29.18 -5.40 13.43
CA PRO A 375 29.01 -5.02 12.03
C PRO A 375 28.90 -6.22 11.08
N VAL A 376 29.37 -7.41 11.48
CA VAL A 376 29.31 -8.63 10.67
C VAL A 376 27.91 -9.23 10.73
N LEU A 377 27.34 -9.32 11.94
CA LEU A 377 25.96 -9.79 12.14
C LEU A 377 24.91 -8.73 11.77
N GLY A 378 25.31 -7.46 11.68
CA GLY A 378 24.39 -6.35 11.50
C GLY A 378 23.54 -6.15 12.74
N GLN A 379 24.19 -5.96 13.88
CA GLN A 379 23.55 -5.75 15.18
C GLN A 379 23.83 -4.34 15.70
N TRP A 380 22.76 -3.63 16.05
CA TRP A 380 22.84 -2.27 16.58
C TRP A 380 22.00 -2.12 17.83
N LYS A 381 22.47 -1.28 18.75
CA LYS A 381 21.79 -1.02 20.03
C LYS A 381 20.40 -0.43 19.83
N GLY A 382 20.26 0.59 18.97
CA GLY A 382 18.98 1.25 18.74
C GLY A 382 17.95 0.34 18.08
N VAL A 383 18.41 -0.55 17.19
CA VAL A 383 17.56 -1.58 16.57
C VAL A 383 17.06 -2.58 17.61
N ASN A 384 17.95 -3.13 18.46
CA ASN A 384 17.57 -4.04 19.53
C ASN A 384 16.57 -3.40 20.51
N GLU A 385 16.81 -2.15 20.92
CA GLU A 385 15.90 -1.41 21.81
C GLU A 385 14.51 -1.23 21.20
N PHE A 386 14.45 -0.85 19.91
CA PHE A 386 13.19 -0.68 19.21
C PHE A 386 12.44 -2.01 19.06
N VAL A 387 13.12 -3.04 18.53
CA VAL A 387 12.53 -4.35 18.28
C VAL A 387 12.00 -4.95 19.58
N ARG A 388 12.77 -4.91 20.67
CA ARG A 388 12.34 -5.37 21.99
C ARG A 388 11.06 -4.69 22.47
N LYS A 389 10.94 -3.37 22.26
CA LYS A 389 9.73 -2.63 22.64
C LYS A 389 8.54 -3.03 21.74
N ALA A 390 8.74 -3.01 20.43
CA ALA A 390 7.69 -3.26 19.44
C ALA A 390 7.21 -4.73 19.44
N SER A 391 8.06 -5.67 19.83
CA SER A 391 7.73 -7.09 19.97
C SER A 391 7.23 -7.46 21.38
N ARG A 392 7.01 -6.48 22.26
CA ARG A 392 6.56 -6.69 23.66
C ARG A 392 7.52 -7.57 24.49
N GLY A 393 8.81 -7.47 24.21
CA GLY A 393 9.87 -8.23 24.89
C GLY A 393 10.14 -9.61 24.31
N ALA A 394 9.41 -10.05 23.28
CA ALA A 394 9.60 -11.38 22.69
C ALA A 394 10.92 -11.56 21.92
N ILE A 395 11.55 -10.46 21.49
CA ILE A 395 12.78 -10.45 20.69
C ILE A 395 13.75 -9.50 21.39
N GLU A 396 14.88 -10.01 21.85
CA GLU A 396 15.89 -9.20 22.56
C GLU A 396 17.00 -8.70 21.65
N LYS A 397 17.35 -9.48 20.63
CA LYS A 397 18.43 -9.22 19.68
C LYS A 397 17.92 -9.33 18.26
N TYR A 398 18.55 -8.56 17.38
CA TYR A 398 18.25 -8.52 15.97
C TYR A 398 19.56 -8.55 15.17
N ASN A 399 19.77 -9.62 14.40
CA ASN A 399 20.89 -9.74 13.48
C ASN A 399 20.41 -9.58 12.03
N ALA A 400 20.78 -8.47 11.40
CA ALA A 400 20.35 -8.13 10.05
C ALA A 400 21.03 -8.95 8.95
N TYR A 401 22.16 -9.59 9.24
CA TYR A 401 22.97 -10.23 8.20
C TYR A 401 23.28 -11.70 8.49
N SER A 402 22.58 -12.31 9.46
CA SER A 402 22.74 -13.73 9.79
C SER A 402 21.43 -14.51 9.61
N ILE A 403 21.54 -15.73 9.09
CA ILE A 403 20.48 -16.75 9.14
C ILE A 403 20.62 -17.68 10.34
N MET A 404 21.82 -17.80 10.92
CA MET A 404 22.14 -18.76 11.98
C MET A 404 21.98 -18.21 13.39
N GLU A 405 22.37 -16.96 13.63
CA GLU A 405 22.34 -16.34 14.95
C GLU A 405 21.23 -15.30 15.01
N ASP A 406 20.22 -15.52 15.88
CA ASP A 406 19.10 -14.62 16.13
C ASP A 406 18.56 -13.88 14.87
N PRO A 407 18.19 -14.62 13.80
CA PRO A 407 17.73 -14.01 12.56
C PRO A 407 16.45 -13.20 12.77
N MET A 408 16.21 -12.22 11.90
CA MET A 408 14.94 -11.50 11.85
C MET A 408 13.77 -12.49 11.72
N THR A 409 12.76 -12.32 12.58
CA THR A 409 11.54 -13.12 12.53
C THR A 409 10.78 -12.89 11.24
N SER A 410 9.91 -13.82 10.85
CA SER A 410 9.09 -13.69 9.65
C SER A 410 7.60 -13.69 10.00
N CYS A 411 6.79 -12.84 9.33
CA CYS A 411 5.35 -12.84 9.55
C CYS A 411 4.63 -13.95 8.77
N GLY A 412 4.74 -13.94 7.43
CA GLY A 412 4.05 -14.91 6.57
C GLY A 412 3.83 -14.46 5.13
N CYS A 413 4.07 -13.18 4.83
CA CYS A 413 3.93 -12.60 3.49
C CYS A 413 5.24 -12.61 2.67
N PHE A 414 6.28 -13.32 3.11
CA PHE A 414 7.54 -13.43 2.38
C PHE A 414 7.35 -13.98 0.96
N GLU A 415 8.16 -13.51 0.02
CA GLU A 415 8.19 -14.02 -1.35
C GLU A 415 8.99 -15.33 -1.43
N CYS A 416 10.08 -15.40 -0.66
CA CYS A 416 11.02 -16.50 -0.61
C CYS A 416 11.31 -16.96 0.82
N ILE A 417 11.72 -18.21 0.96
CA ILE A 417 12.25 -18.78 2.19
C ILE A 417 13.63 -19.35 1.90
N SER A 418 14.60 -18.97 2.71
CA SER A 418 15.91 -19.62 2.80
C SER A 418 15.91 -20.67 3.90
N ALA A 419 16.52 -21.82 3.65
CA ALA A 419 16.73 -22.89 4.63
C ALA A 419 18.15 -23.47 4.51
N VAL A 420 18.82 -23.70 5.64
CA VAL A 420 20.15 -24.31 5.68
C VAL A 420 20.09 -25.78 5.24
N LEU A 421 21.06 -26.17 4.41
CA LEU A 421 21.32 -27.53 3.95
C LEU A 421 22.68 -27.99 4.51
N PRO A 422 22.68 -28.68 5.67
CA PRO A 422 23.89 -29.13 6.36
C PRO A 422 24.90 -29.90 5.50
N LEU A 423 24.46 -30.88 4.72
CA LEU A 423 25.33 -31.74 3.92
C LEU A 423 25.99 -30.95 2.79
N CYS A 424 25.34 -29.89 2.32
CA CYS A 424 25.84 -29.03 1.25
C CYS A 424 26.60 -27.79 1.76
N ASN A 425 26.77 -27.64 3.07
CA ASN A 425 27.41 -26.49 3.72
C ASN A 425 26.84 -25.13 3.25
N GLY A 426 25.55 -25.08 2.94
CA GLY A 426 24.93 -23.95 2.25
C GLY A 426 23.47 -23.75 2.64
N ILE A 427 22.75 -22.99 1.81
CA ILE A 427 21.33 -22.74 1.93
C ILE A 427 20.62 -23.05 0.61
N MET A 428 19.38 -23.51 0.68
CA MET A 428 18.43 -23.45 -0.43
C MET A 428 17.56 -22.20 -0.32
N ILE A 429 17.07 -21.71 -1.45
CA ILE A 429 16.02 -20.69 -1.54
C ILE A 429 14.84 -21.28 -2.29
N VAL A 430 13.62 -21.11 -1.78
CA VAL A 430 12.39 -21.47 -2.49
C VAL A 430 11.39 -20.32 -2.45
N ASP A 431 10.80 -19.98 -3.59
CA ASP A 431 9.77 -18.94 -3.70
C ASP A 431 8.34 -19.49 -3.65
N ARG A 432 7.39 -18.60 -3.40
CA ARG A 432 5.96 -18.92 -3.23
C ARG A 432 5.31 -19.56 -4.46
N ASP A 433 5.80 -19.28 -5.67
CA ASP A 433 5.20 -19.83 -6.89
C ASP A 433 5.85 -21.15 -7.33
N PHE A 434 6.80 -21.68 -6.55
CA PHE A 434 7.40 -22.97 -6.83
C PHE A 434 6.33 -24.07 -6.85
N LYS A 435 6.17 -24.70 -8.01
CA LYS A 435 5.16 -25.75 -8.24
C LYS A 435 5.65 -27.16 -7.91
N GLY A 436 6.93 -27.31 -7.56
CA GLY A 436 7.50 -28.61 -7.22
C GLY A 436 7.00 -29.15 -5.89
N ASP A 437 7.03 -30.47 -5.78
CA ASP A 437 6.45 -31.20 -4.65
C ASP A 437 7.33 -31.27 -3.41
N MET A 438 8.64 -31.03 -3.54
CA MET A 438 9.58 -31.10 -2.44
C MET A 438 10.78 -30.20 -2.70
N THR A 439 11.49 -29.86 -1.64
CA THR A 439 12.76 -29.14 -1.68
C THR A 439 13.84 -29.92 -0.93
N PRO A 440 15.13 -29.63 -1.15
CA PRO A 440 16.22 -30.37 -0.50
C PRO A 440 16.18 -30.44 1.03
N CYS A 441 15.52 -29.48 1.71
CA CYS A 441 15.35 -29.53 3.16
C CYS A 441 14.22 -30.48 3.63
N GLY A 442 13.64 -31.29 2.73
CA GLY A 442 12.59 -32.25 3.05
C GLY A 442 11.21 -31.64 3.33
N MET A 443 10.99 -30.38 2.95
CA MET A 443 9.70 -29.68 3.15
C MET A 443 9.21 -28.98 1.88
N LYS A 444 7.87 -28.93 1.72
CA LYS A 444 7.21 -28.06 0.73
C LYS A 444 7.27 -26.60 1.16
N PHE A 445 7.15 -25.66 0.21
CA PHE A 445 7.02 -24.23 0.53
C PHE A 445 5.93 -23.96 1.57
N SER A 446 4.75 -24.58 1.43
CA SER A 446 3.65 -24.40 2.39
C SER A 446 3.97 -24.87 3.80
N THR A 447 4.80 -25.91 3.93
CA THR A 447 5.25 -26.44 5.23
C THR A 447 6.29 -25.52 5.84
N LEU A 448 7.29 -25.10 5.05
CA LEU A 448 8.27 -24.09 5.45
C LEU A 448 7.60 -22.78 5.88
N ALA A 449 6.60 -22.31 5.12
CA ALA A 449 5.90 -21.07 5.44
C ALA A 449 5.17 -21.13 6.79
N GLY A 450 4.60 -22.29 7.13
CA GLY A 450 3.99 -22.52 8.45
C GLY A 450 5.00 -22.63 9.59
N PHE A 451 6.22 -23.08 9.30
CA PHE A 451 7.30 -23.21 10.28
C PHE A 451 8.01 -21.88 10.56
N VAL A 452 8.30 -21.10 9.50
CA VAL A 452 9.09 -19.85 9.58
C VAL A 452 8.22 -18.64 9.93
N GLY A 453 6.93 -18.67 9.59
CA GLY A 453 5.99 -17.58 9.85
C GLY A 453 5.60 -17.43 11.33
N GLY A 454 4.82 -16.38 11.63
CA GLY A 454 4.22 -16.16 12.95
C GLY A 454 5.06 -15.33 13.93
N GLY A 455 6.24 -14.83 13.52
CA GLY A 455 7.06 -13.95 14.34
C GLY A 455 7.97 -14.67 15.34
N ALA A 456 8.31 -15.94 15.08
CA ALA A 456 9.30 -16.70 15.82
C ALA A 456 10.72 -16.47 15.27
N ILE A 457 11.73 -16.63 16.14
CA ILE A 457 13.14 -16.66 15.76
C ILE A 457 13.47 -18.11 15.38
N THR A 458 13.87 -18.33 14.13
CA THR A 458 14.12 -19.67 13.59
C THR A 458 15.53 -19.78 13.00
N PRO A 459 16.57 -20.03 13.82
CA PRO A 459 17.93 -20.26 13.32
C PRO A 459 17.97 -21.28 12.18
N GLY A 460 18.67 -20.93 11.10
CA GLY A 460 18.77 -21.73 9.88
C GLY A 460 17.62 -21.54 8.89
N PHE A 461 16.59 -20.75 9.22
CA PHE A 461 15.47 -20.46 8.33
C PHE A 461 15.11 -18.97 8.33
N MET A 462 14.87 -18.40 7.16
CA MET A 462 14.55 -16.98 7.04
C MET A 462 13.63 -16.70 5.85
N GLY A 463 12.54 -15.97 6.09
CA GLY A 463 11.73 -15.37 5.04
C GLY A 463 12.34 -14.07 4.53
N HIS A 464 12.34 -13.86 3.22
CA HIS A 464 12.87 -12.66 2.57
C HIS A 464 12.17 -12.40 1.23
N SER A 465 12.42 -11.22 0.65
CA SER A 465 11.95 -10.88 -0.70
C SER A 465 12.87 -11.45 -1.77
N LYS A 466 12.40 -11.49 -3.02
CA LYS A 466 13.22 -11.87 -4.18
C LYS A 466 14.36 -10.87 -4.40
N PHE A 467 14.07 -9.57 -4.27
CA PHE A 467 15.08 -8.50 -4.38
C PHE A 467 16.20 -8.67 -3.35
N GLY A 468 15.87 -9.12 -2.13
CA GLY A 468 16.83 -9.35 -1.07
C GLY A 468 17.91 -10.38 -1.40
N ILE A 469 17.68 -11.31 -2.33
CA ILE A 469 18.64 -12.37 -2.69
C ILE A 469 19.95 -11.80 -3.21
N THR A 470 19.87 -10.74 -4.02
CA THR A 470 21.03 -10.15 -4.71
C THR A 470 21.66 -9.00 -3.93
N SER A 471 21.21 -8.75 -2.69
CA SER A 471 21.79 -7.73 -1.82
C SER A 471 23.23 -8.05 -1.43
N ARG A 472 24.05 -7.02 -1.22
CA ARG A 472 25.42 -7.18 -0.68
C ARG A 472 25.41 -7.65 0.78
N LYS A 473 24.31 -7.43 1.49
CA LYS A 473 24.10 -7.77 2.90
C LYS A 473 23.32 -9.07 3.12
N PHE A 474 22.84 -9.72 2.05
CA PHE A 474 22.12 -10.98 2.15
C PHE A 474 22.97 -12.02 2.85
N ILE A 475 22.57 -12.48 4.05
CA ILE A 475 23.29 -13.45 4.91
C ILE A 475 24.82 -13.25 4.93
N LEU A 476 25.27 -11.98 4.99
CA LEU A 476 26.69 -11.64 4.88
C LEU A 476 27.54 -12.33 5.95
N ALA A 477 26.99 -12.54 7.15
CA ALA A 477 27.68 -13.23 8.24
C ALA A 477 28.05 -14.68 7.91
N GLU A 478 27.24 -15.36 7.08
CA GLU A 478 27.51 -16.72 6.61
C GLU A 478 28.28 -16.76 5.28
N GLY A 479 28.54 -15.61 4.66
CA GLY A 479 29.31 -15.50 3.41
C GLY A 479 28.48 -15.24 2.16
N GLY A 480 27.23 -14.80 2.34
CA GLY A 480 26.41 -14.24 1.27
C GLY A 480 25.93 -15.22 0.23
N ILE A 481 25.74 -14.74 -1.00
CA ILE A 481 25.21 -15.54 -2.12
C ILE A 481 26.06 -16.77 -2.45
N LYS A 482 27.32 -16.84 -2.01
CA LYS A 482 28.19 -18.02 -2.14
C LYS A 482 27.63 -19.26 -1.42
N ARG A 483 26.74 -19.06 -0.44
CA ARG A 483 26.08 -20.15 0.29
C ARG A 483 24.85 -20.70 -0.43
N ILE A 484 24.33 -20.05 -1.45
CA ILE A 484 23.14 -20.52 -2.14
C ILE A 484 23.54 -21.74 -2.97
N VAL A 485 23.04 -22.93 -2.63
CA VAL A 485 23.36 -24.19 -3.30
C VAL A 485 22.18 -24.75 -4.09
N TRP A 486 20.96 -24.25 -3.85
CA TRP A 486 19.77 -24.67 -4.58
C TRP A 486 18.75 -23.54 -4.71
N MET A 487 18.15 -23.41 -5.90
CA MET A 487 17.13 -22.41 -6.19
C MET A 487 16.23 -22.89 -7.33
N PRO A 488 14.90 -22.67 -7.32
CA PRO A 488 14.04 -23.02 -8.42
C PRO A 488 14.52 -22.43 -9.74
N LYS A 489 14.50 -23.22 -10.81
CA LYS A 489 14.99 -22.77 -12.14
C LYS A 489 14.28 -21.51 -12.61
N ARG A 490 12.96 -21.44 -12.39
CA ARG A 490 12.16 -20.24 -12.71
C ARG A 490 12.69 -19.00 -11.98
N LEU A 491 13.00 -19.12 -10.69
CA LEU A 491 13.51 -18.01 -9.89
C LEU A 491 14.90 -17.59 -10.37
N LYS A 492 15.78 -18.55 -10.72
CA LYS A 492 17.09 -18.26 -11.32
C LYS A 492 16.96 -17.41 -12.59
N GLU A 493 16.06 -17.77 -13.49
CA GLU A 493 15.82 -16.98 -14.71
C GLU A 493 15.23 -15.59 -14.40
N GLU A 494 14.32 -15.51 -13.42
CA GLU A 494 13.69 -14.24 -13.00
C GLU A 494 14.71 -13.23 -12.44
N ILE A 495 15.71 -13.68 -11.67
CA ILE A 495 16.71 -12.80 -11.04
C ILE A 495 18.06 -12.80 -11.75
N LYS A 496 18.17 -13.47 -12.91
CA LYS A 496 19.43 -13.80 -13.58
C LYS A 496 20.38 -12.62 -13.74
N ASP A 497 19.90 -11.52 -14.30
CA ASP A 497 20.74 -10.37 -14.61
C ASP A 497 21.30 -9.71 -13.33
N ARG A 498 20.43 -9.52 -12.32
CA ARG A 498 20.83 -8.99 -11.00
C ARG A 498 21.78 -9.93 -10.27
N PHE A 499 21.50 -11.24 -10.33
CA PHE A 499 22.32 -12.24 -9.68
C PHE A 499 23.71 -12.31 -10.30
N ASN A 500 23.81 -12.35 -11.63
CA ASN A 500 25.07 -12.41 -12.34
C ASN A 500 25.91 -11.15 -12.11
N LYS A 501 25.29 -9.96 -12.11
CA LYS A 501 25.97 -8.71 -11.69
C LYS A 501 26.55 -8.83 -10.29
N ARG A 502 25.78 -9.34 -9.32
CA ARG A 502 26.28 -9.55 -7.96
C ARG A 502 27.35 -10.64 -7.88
N ALA A 503 27.24 -11.69 -8.69
CA ALA A 503 28.19 -12.79 -8.77
C ALA A 503 29.54 -12.32 -9.34
N GLU A 504 29.52 -11.44 -10.33
CA GLU A 504 30.70 -10.73 -10.85
C GLU A 504 31.36 -9.87 -9.76
N GLU A 505 30.57 -9.08 -9.00
CA GLU A 505 31.09 -8.25 -7.90
C GLU A 505 31.85 -9.05 -6.82
N ILE A 506 31.49 -10.32 -6.60
CA ILE A 506 32.17 -11.21 -5.64
C ILE A 506 33.23 -12.13 -6.28
N GLY A 507 33.48 -11.97 -7.59
CA GLY A 507 34.52 -12.68 -8.34
C GLY A 507 34.16 -14.11 -8.78
N ILE A 508 32.86 -14.46 -8.84
CA ILE A 508 32.39 -15.80 -9.25
C ILE A 508 31.26 -15.64 -10.30
N PRO A 509 31.56 -15.16 -11.52
CA PRO A 509 30.54 -14.80 -12.51
C PRO A 509 29.65 -15.98 -12.94
N ASP A 510 30.17 -17.20 -12.87
CA ASP A 510 29.45 -18.43 -13.21
C ASP A 510 28.72 -19.06 -12.00
N LEU A 511 28.59 -18.35 -10.87
CA LEU A 511 28.00 -18.90 -9.65
C LEU A 511 26.59 -19.45 -9.89
N LEU A 512 25.74 -18.75 -10.65
CA LEU A 512 24.36 -19.17 -10.89
C LEU A 512 24.26 -20.56 -11.55
N ASP A 513 25.22 -20.90 -12.43
CA ASP A 513 25.31 -22.18 -13.12
C ASP A 513 25.82 -23.32 -12.22
N ARG A 514 26.41 -22.97 -11.07
CA ARG A 514 26.87 -23.93 -10.05
C ARG A 514 25.81 -24.24 -9.00
N ILE A 515 24.72 -23.48 -8.96
CA ILE A 515 23.60 -23.68 -8.03
C ILE A 515 22.70 -24.79 -8.59
N ALA A 516 22.29 -25.76 -7.78
CA ALA A 516 21.35 -26.79 -8.21
C ALA A 516 19.91 -26.23 -8.34
N ASP A 517 19.02 -26.96 -8.99
CA ASP A 517 17.59 -26.66 -9.06
C ASP A 517 16.78 -27.95 -9.10
N GLU A 518 15.46 -27.84 -9.23
CA GLU A 518 14.55 -29.00 -9.28
C GLU A 518 14.81 -29.94 -10.46
N THR A 519 15.59 -29.55 -11.47
CA THR A 519 16.00 -30.41 -12.59
C THR A 519 17.26 -31.23 -12.29
N VAL A 520 18.00 -30.86 -11.24
CA VAL A 520 19.15 -31.61 -10.71
C VAL A 520 18.70 -32.60 -9.64
N GLY A 521 17.91 -32.14 -8.66
CA GLY A 521 17.46 -32.95 -7.53
C GLY A 521 16.65 -32.15 -6.51
N VAL A 522 15.97 -32.87 -5.61
CA VAL A 522 15.13 -32.32 -4.54
C VAL A 522 15.46 -32.89 -3.16
N THR A 523 16.59 -33.58 -3.02
CA THR A 523 17.23 -33.92 -1.73
C THR A 523 18.68 -33.46 -1.68
N GLU A 524 19.26 -33.33 -0.49
CA GLU A 524 20.68 -32.98 -0.33
C GLU A 524 21.61 -34.00 -1.00
N GLU A 525 21.30 -35.30 -0.91
CA GLU A 525 22.09 -36.37 -1.51
C GLU A 525 22.05 -36.36 -3.04
N GLU A 526 20.93 -35.94 -3.63
CA GLU A 526 20.79 -35.84 -5.10
C GLU A 526 21.58 -34.66 -5.66
N ILE A 527 21.64 -33.54 -4.93
CA ILE A 527 22.28 -32.32 -5.43
C ILE A 527 23.79 -32.27 -5.10
N LEU A 528 24.25 -32.95 -4.04
CA LEU A 528 25.64 -32.91 -3.62
C LEU A 528 26.65 -33.30 -4.72
N PRO A 529 26.44 -34.39 -5.50
CA PRO A 529 27.35 -34.73 -6.60
C PRO A 529 27.46 -33.63 -7.66
N PHE A 530 26.35 -32.94 -7.95
CA PHE A 530 26.36 -31.80 -8.88
C PHE A 530 27.17 -30.63 -8.31
N LEU A 531 27.02 -30.32 -7.03
CA LEU A 531 27.78 -29.25 -6.36
C LEU A 531 29.28 -29.56 -6.34
N GLU A 532 29.67 -30.82 -6.14
CA GLU A 532 31.06 -31.28 -6.24
C GLU A 532 31.61 -31.16 -7.66
N GLU A 533 30.87 -31.63 -8.66
CA GLU A 533 31.24 -31.53 -10.07
C GLU A 533 31.44 -30.06 -10.50
N LYS A 534 30.51 -29.19 -10.09
CA LYS A 534 30.54 -27.75 -10.36
C LYS A 534 31.51 -26.99 -9.48
N LYS A 535 32.18 -27.63 -8.53
CA LYS A 535 33.08 -27.00 -7.55
C LYS A 535 32.41 -25.80 -6.89
N HIS A 536 31.25 -26.04 -6.30
CA HIS A 536 30.46 -25.00 -5.66
C HIS A 536 31.24 -24.42 -4.47
N PRO A 537 31.39 -23.08 -4.34
CA PRO A 537 32.25 -22.47 -3.33
C PRO A 537 31.83 -22.80 -1.89
N ALA A 538 30.52 -23.00 -1.64
CA ALA A 538 30.03 -23.37 -0.31
C ALA A 538 30.72 -24.62 0.28
N LEU A 539 31.12 -25.60 -0.55
CA LEU A 539 31.74 -26.84 -0.09
C LEU A 539 33.15 -26.64 0.49
N GLU A 540 33.83 -25.56 0.12
CA GLU A 540 35.19 -25.24 0.58
C GLU A 540 35.23 -24.14 1.65
N MET A 541 34.08 -23.53 1.96
CA MET A 541 33.95 -22.52 3.01
C MET A 541 33.93 -23.17 4.40
N GLU A 542 34.21 -22.38 5.44
CA GLU A 542 34.02 -22.81 6.83
C GLU A 542 32.61 -23.40 7.05
N PRO A 543 32.45 -24.37 7.97
CA PRO A 543 31.14 -24.92 8.28
C PRO A 543 30.10 -23.84 8.62
N ILE A 544 28.95 -23.87 7.97
CA ILE A 544 27.84 -22.93 8.22
C ILE A 544 27.22 -23.14 9.60
N MET A 545 27.25 -24.37 10.10
CA MET A 545 26.92 -24.72 11.47
C MET A 545 28.21 -24.86 12.27
N LYS A 546 28.35 -24.06 13.33
CA LYS A 546 29.49 -24.10 14.26
C LYS A 546 29.23 -25.01 15.44
#